data_AF-A0A4V1KVT8-F1
#
_entry.id   AF-A0A4V1KVT8-F1
#
_cell.length_a   1.000
_cell.length_b   1.000
_cell.length_c   1.000
_cell.angle_alpha   90.00
_cell.angle_beta   90.00
_cell.angle_gamma   90.00
#
_symmetry.space_group_name_H-M   'P 1'
#
loop_
_entity.id
_entity.type
_entity.pdbx_description
1 polymer ?
#
loop_
_entity_poly.entity_id
_entity_poly.type
_entity_poly.pdbx_seq_one_letter_code
_entity_poly.pdbx_strand_id
1 'polypeptide(L)'
;MSIGYLAATANFPMQDTNLLAMDRALGLDFRAYLALVNRPGLIDALAVTYDSIRWQLVLIVVVVPLLGHYRRAAEFSLGFGLTLAITSLISTLFPATGVYETVGLHSADHPNFEPSVYNATLRELPLVRDGTVKLLDAFQLGPLLTFPSFHAVSAVLYMWVLWPIRWVRGIDVLWNAVMLAATPIGGGHYFVDVFAGVVLAIASIWVIKGIGARLAPEQDRERVISQISTVDPLAMVEPDGDLSPQSS
;
A
#
# COMPACT_ATOMS: atom_id res chain seq x y z
N MET A 1 -12.90 10.21 -20.82
CA MET A 1 -12.87 11.21 -19.72
C MET A 1 -12.86 10.40 -18.42
N SER A 2 -11.78 10.42 -17.65
CA SER A 2 -11.65 9.54 -16.48
C SER A 2 -12.47 10.07 -15.28
N ILE A 3 -12.89 9.17 -14.39
CA ILE A 3 -13.60 9.52 -13.15
C ILE A 3 -12.75 10.45 -12.27
N GLY A 4 -11.44 10.23 -12.23
CA GLY A 4 -10.50 11.10 -11.51
C GLY A 4 -10.49 12.54 -12.03
N TYR A 5 -10.67 12.75 -13.34
CA TYR A 5 -10.77 14.09 -13.93
C TYR A 5 -12.03 14.83 -13.45
N LEU A 6 -13.20 14.16 -13.47
CA LEU A 6 -14.45 14.78 -13.02
C LEU A 6 -14.40 15.14 -11.53
N ALA A 7 -13.85 14.26 -10.70
CA ALA A 7 -13.76 14.48 -9.27
C ALA A 7 -12.71 15.56 -8.90
N ALA A 8 -11.60 15.67 -9.63
CA ALA A 8 -10.61 16.74 -9.44
C ALA A 8 -11.17 18.13 -9.80
N THR A 9 -11.96 18.23 -10.87
CA THR A 9 -12.62 19.48 -11.27
C THR A 9 -13.85 19.85 -10.43
N ALA A 10 -14.35 18.93 -9.60
CA ALA A 10 -15.53 19.16 -8.77
C ALA A 10 -15.28 20.16 -7.63
N ASN A 11 -14.03 20.57 -7.40
CA ASN A 11 -13.63 21.60 -6.45
C ASN A 11 -14.21 21.38 -5.03
N PHE A 12 -14.25 20.12 -4.56
CA PHE A 12 -14.72 19.76 -3.23
C PHE A 12 -14.02 20.57 -2.13
N PRO A 13 -14.71 20.90 -1.01
CA PRO A 13 -14.13 21.72 0.05
C PRO A 13 -12.91 21.03 0.67
N MET A 14 -11.85 21.80 0.92
CA MET A 14 -10.65 21.32 1.58
C MET A 14 -10.97 20.86 3.01
N GLN A 15 -10.39 19.72 3.41
CA GLN A 15 -10.67 19.06 4.68
C GLN A 15 -9.63 19.34 5.77
N ASP A 16 -8.63 20.16 5.48
CA ASP A 16 -7.52 20.47 6.38
C ASP A 16 -7.96 20.89 7.79
N THR A 17 -8.98 21.74 7.92
CA THR A 17 -9.51 22.16 9.23
C THR A 17 -10.13 20.99 10.00
N ASN A 18 -10.83 20.09 9.30
CA ASN A 18 -11.46 18.92 9.91
C ASN A 18 -10.41 17.90 10.35
N LEU A 19 -9.41 17.61 9.51
CA LEU A 19 -8.33 16.68 9.82
C LEU A 19 -7.49 17.18 11.01
N LEU A 20 -7.16 18.48 11.04
CA LEU A 20 -6.48 19.09 12.18
C LEU A 20 -7.31 19.03 13.47
N ALA A 21 -8.63 19.21 13.37
CA ALA A 21 -9.52 19.09 14.53
C ALA A 21 -9.54 17.65 15.07
N MET A 22 -9.50 16.64 14.20
CA MET A 22 -9.42 15.23 14.62
C MET A 22 -8.07 14.93 15.30
N ASP A 23 -6.95 15.40 14.74
CA ASP A 23 -5.63 15.27 15.37
C ASP A 23 -5.63 15.88 16.78
N ARG A 24 -6.16 17.10 16.92
CA ARG A 24 -6.27 17.78 18.22
C ARG A 24 -7.18 17.05 19.19
N ALA A 25 -8.30 16.48 18.72
CA ALA A 25 -9.20 15.68 19.55
C ALA A 25 -8.52 14.41 20.08
N LEU A 26 -7.55 13.87 19.35
CA LEU A 26 -6.72 12.73 19.77
C LEU A 26 -5.50 13.15 20.62
N GLY A 27 -5.32 14.45 20.88
CA GLY A 27 -4.17 14.98 21.61
C GLY A 27 -2.87 14.96 20.81
N LEU A 28 -2.95 14.89 19.48
CA LEU A 28 -1.80 14.82 18.59
C LEU A 28 -1.40 16.24 18.17
N ASP A 29 -0.19 16.66 18.58
CA ASP A 29 0.37 17.96 18.26
C ASP A 29 1.51 17.82 17.25
N PHE A 30 1.23 18.26 16.02
CA PHE A 30 2.20 18.24 14.94
C PHE A 30 3.43 19.12 15.23
N ARG A 31 3.26 20.30 15.84
CA ARG A 31 4.37 21.21 16.15
C ARG A 31 5.30 20.57 17.18
N ALA A 32 4.73 19.95 18.22
CA ALA A 32 5.50 19.23 19.23
C ALA A 32 6.24 18.03 18.63
N TYR A 33 5.58 17.27 17.74
CA TYR A 33 6.18 16.14 17.07
C TYR A 33 7.34 16.57 16.15
N LEU A 34 7.14 17.60 15.31
CA LEU A 34 8.19 18.16 14.46
C LEU A 34 9.37 18.67 15.30
N ALA A 35 9.13 19.40 16.38
CA ALA A 35 10.19 19.90 17.25
C ALA A 35 11.01 18.77 17.91
N LEU A 36 10.38 17.64 18.23
CA LEU A 36 11.06 16.46 18.76
C LEU A 36 12.00 15.84 17.73
N VAL A 37 11.54 15.69 16.49
CA VAL A 37 12.24 14.92 15.45
C VAL A 37 13.16 15.75 14.56
N ASN A 38 12.99 17.07 14.48
CA ASN A 38 13.79 18.02 13.69
C ASN A 38 15.20 18.26 14.25
N ARG A 39 15.90 17.17 14.57
CA ARG A 39 17.28 17.15 15.03
C ARG A 39 18.14 16.46 13.97
N PRO A 40 19.35 16.97 13.69
CA PRO A 40 20.27 16.32 12.76
C PRO A 40 20.45 14.82 13.08
N GLY A 41 20.54 13.99 12.05
CA GLY A 41 20.59 12.53 12.17
C GLY A 41 19.23 11.87 12.34
N LEU A 42 18.38 12.34 13.27
CA LEU A 42 17.04 11.76 13.48
C LEU A 42 16.12 12.09 12.31
N ILE A 43 16.08 13.36 11.88
CA ILE A 43 15.24 13.75 10.75
C ILE A 43 15.75 13.16 9.43
N ASP A 44 17.08 12.99 9.31
CA ASP A 44 17.69 12.34 8.15
C ASP A 44 17.28 10.86 8.06
N ALA A 45 17.29 10.16 9.19
CA ALA A 45 16.83 8.78 9.25
C ALA A 45 15.34 8.64 8.87
N LEU A 46 14.48 9.54 9.36
CA LEU A 46 13.08 9.60 8.96
C LEU A 46 12.94 9.85 7.45
N ALA A 47 13.64 10.85 6.92
CA ALA A 47 13.63 11.22 5.51
C ALA A 47 14.03 10.04 4.60
N VAL A 48 15.12 9.34 4.95
CA VAL A 48 15.60 8.17 4.18
C VAL A 48 14.54 7.08 4.11
N THR A 49 13.86 6.78 5.23
CA THR A 49 12.79 5.77 5.20
C THR A 49 11.56 6.23 4.42
N TYR A 50 11.20 7.51 4.50
CA TYR A 50 10.10 8.10 3.75
C TYR A 50 10.34 8.04 2.23
N ASP A 51 11.52 8.46 1.77
CA ASP A 51 11.89 8.50 0.35
C ASP A 51 12.06 7.09 -0.27
N SER A 52 12.26 6.08 0.57
CA SER A 52 12.48 4.70 0.12
C SER A 52 11.24 4.03 -0.48
N ILE A 53 10.04 4.60 -0.37
CA ILE A 53 8.77 4.00 -0.81
C ILE A 53 8.82 3.41 -2.22
N ARG A 54 9.41 4.14 -3.19
CA ARG A 54 9.51 3.72 -4.60
C ARG A 54 10.48 2.57 -4.78
N TRP A 55 11.64 2.64 -4.12
CA TRP A 55 12.66 1.61 -4.21
C TRP A 55 12.21 0.32 -3.54
N GLN A 56 11.50 0.41 -2.41
CA GLN A 56 10.88 -0.74 -1.77
C GLN A 56 9.86 -1.41 -2.70
N LEU A 57 9.00 -0.65 -3.38
CA LEU A 57 8.04 -1.20 -4.35
C LEU A 57 8.74 -2.00 -5.44
N VAL A 58 9.74 -1.41 -6.11
CA VAL A 58 10.49 -2.06 -7.18
C VAL A 58 11.17 -3.33 -6.67
N LEU A 59 11.80 -3.26 -5.50
CA LEU A 59 12.46 -4.40 -4.88
C LEU A 59 11.46 -5.52 -4.58
N ILE A 60 10.30 -5.22 -4.01
CA ILE A 60 9.25 -6.20 -3.69
C ILE A 60 8.73 -6.88 -4.95
N VAL A 61 8.37 -6.11 -5.98
CA VAL A 61 7.80 -6.62 -7.23
C VAL A 61 8.80 -7.53 -7.96
N VAL A 62 10.10 -7.28 -7.84
CA VAL A 62 11.14 -8.09 -8.47
C VAL A 62 11.53 -9.29 -7.59
N VAL A 63 11.86 -9.06 -6.32
CA VAL A 63 12.48 -10.07 -5.45
C VAL A 63 11.49 -11.09 -4.95
N VAL A 64 10.26 -10.70 -4.58
CA VAL A 64 9.28 -11.64 -4.01
C VAL A 64 8.94 -12.78 -5.00
N PRO A 65 8.67 -12.52 -6.30
CA PRO A 65 8.53 -13.59 -7.30
C PRO A 65 9.81 -14.42 -7.50
N LEU A 66 10.99 -13.79 -7.53
CA LEU A 66 12.26 -14.49 -7.73
C LEU A 66 12.58 -15.47 -6.59
N LEU A 67 12.11 -15.19 -5.38
CA LEU A 67 12.17 -16.09 -4.23
C LEU A 67 11.10 -17.21 -4.29
N GLY A 68 10.35 -17.34 -5.38
CA GLY A 68 9.33 -18.37 -5.59
C GLY A 68 7.97 -18.04 -4.97
N HIS A 69 7.79 -16.85 -4.41
CA HIS A 69 6.54 -16.45 -3.74
C HIS A 69 5.52 -15.82 -4.72
N TYR A 70 5.26 -16.46 -5.87
CA TYR A 70 4.42 -15.90 -6.95
C TYR A 70 3.01 -15.52 -6.52
N ARG A 71 2.33 -16.40 -5.78
CA ARG A 71 0.99 -16.11 -5.25
C ARG A 71 1.00 -14.88 -4.35
N ARG A 72 2.02 -14.76 -3.49
CA ARG A 72 2.18 -13.64 -2.56
C ARG A 72 2.43 -12.33 -3.30
N ALA A 73 3.24 -12.37 -4.35
CA ALA A 73 3.47 -11.22 -5.23
C ALA A 73 2.19 -10.82 -5.97
N ALA A 74 1.40 -11.78 -6.48
CA ALA A 74 0.12 -11.49 -7.13
C ALA A 74 -0.90 -10.87 -6.15
N GLU A 75 -1.02 -11.44 -4.95
CA GLU A 75 -1.84 -10.89 -3.87
C GLU A 75 -1.41 -9.45 -3.51
N PHE A 76 -0.10 -9.19 -3.43
CA PHE A 76 0.44 -7.86 -3.22
C PHE A 76 0.11 -6.90 -4.36
N SER A 77 0.34 -7.27 -5.61
CA SER A 77 0.05 -6.40 -6.76
C SER A 77 -1.43 -6.03 -6.83
N LEU A 78 -2.33 -6.98 -6.56
CA LEU A 78 -3.77 -6.73 -6.49
C LEU A 78 -4.12 -5.81 -5.32
N GLY A 79 -3.58 -6.08 -4.13
CA GLY A 79 -3.81 -5.27 -2.94
C GLY A 79 -3.31 -3.83 -3.11
N PHE A 80 -2.12 -3.66 -3.66
CA PHE A 80 -1.49 -2.37 -3.95
C PHE A 80 -2.32 -1.57 -4.95
N GLY A 81 -2.69 -2.17 -6.09
CA GLY A 81 -3.53 -1.52 -7.10
C GLY A 81 -4.91 -1.12 -6.57
N LEU A 82 -5.55 -2.00 -5.79
CA LEU A 82 -6.83 -1.72 -5.13
C LEU A 82 -6.71 -0.53 -4.17
N THR A 83 -5.71 -0.54 -3.29
CA THR A 83 -5.53 0.55 -2.32
C THR A 83 -5.13 1.85 -2.98
N LEU A 84 -4.36 1.82 -4.07
CA LEU A 84 -4.02 3.01 -4.84
C LEU A 84 -5.27 3.64 -5.46
N ALA A 85 -6.15 2.81 -6.06
CA ALA A 85 -7.42 3.27 -6.60
C ALA A 85 -8.34 3.87 -5.52
N ILE A 86 -8.48 3.18 -4.38
CA ILE A 86 -9.34 3.66 -3.27
C ILE A 86 -8.77 4.94 -2.65
N THR A 87 -7.45 4.98 -2.39
CA THR A 87 -6.79 6.17 -1.84
C THR A 87 -6.95 7.34 -2.78
N SER A 88 -6.74 7.14 -4.08
CA SER A 88 -6.95 8.17 -5.10
C SER A 88 -8.40 8.68 -5.12
N LEU A 89 -9.38 7.79 -5.03
CA LEU A 89 -10.79 8.16 -4.98
C LEU A 89 -11.10 8.98 -3.72
N ILE A 90 -10.66 8.53 -2.54
CA ILE A 90 -10.91 9.23 -1.28
C ILE A 90 -10.21 10.59 -1.28
N SER A 91 -8.94 10.68 -1.67
CA SER A 91 -8.20 11.95 -1.76
C SER A 91 -8.87 12.95 -2.68
N THR A 92 -9.54 12.47 -3.74
CA THR A 92 -10.26 13.36 -4.65
C THR A 92 -11.57 13.89 -4.03
N LEU A 93 -12.28 13.06 -3.26
CA LEU A 93 -13.54 13.44 -2.60
C LEU A 93 -13.32 14.25 -1.31
N PHE A 94 -12.19 14.03 -0.64
CA PHE A 94 -11.80 14.65 0.63
C PHE A 94 -10.40 15.28 0.52
N PRO A 95 -10.25 16.33 -0.31
CA PRO A 95 -8.95 16.90 -0.60
C PRO A 95 -8.37 17.62 0.63
N ALA A 96 -7.06 17.55 0.81
CA ALA A 96 -6.31 18.25 1.86
C ALA A 96 -4.94 18.71 1.32
N THR A 97 -4.43 19.85 1.79
CA THR A 97 -3.08 20.33 1.41
C THR A 97 -2.01 19.72 2.29
N GLY A 98 -2.27 19.59 3.58
CA GLY A 98 -1.32 19.12 4.58
C GLY A 98 -1.15 20.10 5.75
N VAL A 99 -0.52 19.61 6.81
CA VAL A 99 -0.56 20.20 8.14
C VAL A 99 0.32 21.43 8.33
N TYR A 100 1.41 21.60 7.55
CA TYR A 100 2.40 22.66 7.79
C TYR A 100 1.78 24.07 7.72
N GLU A 101 1.10 24.41 6.62
CA GLU A 101 0.42 25.71 6.47
C GLU A 101 -0.71 25.89 7.48
N THR A 102 -1.50 24.83 7.76
CA THR A 102 -2.65 24.94 8.66
C THR A 102 -2.27 25.13 10.13
N VAL A 103 -1.10 24.63 10.54
CA VAL A 103 -0.55 24.99 11.84
C VAL A 103 0.28 26.27 11.81
N GLY A 104 0.56 26.86 10.65
CA GLY A 104 1.32 28.11 10.49
C GLY A 104 2.83 27.95 10.60
N LEU A 105 3.37 26.82 10.15
CA LEU A 105 4.82 26.55 10.09
C LEU A 105 5.42 27.02 8.78
N HIS A 106 6.64 27.57 8.85
CA HIS A 106 7.41 28.07 7.72
C HIS A 106 8.80 27.43 7.72
N SER A 107 9.55 27.57 6.64
CA SER A 107 10.88 26.97 6.50
C SER A 107 11.86 27.30 7.63
N ALA A 108 11.70 28.46 8.29
CA ALA A 108 12.50 28.86 9.44
C ALA A 108 12.25 28.01 10.69
N ASP A 109 11.08 27.38 10.81
CA ASP A 109 10.70 26.52 11.95
C ASP A 109 11.30 25.11 11.83
N HIS A 110 11.76 24.72 10.65
CA HIS A 110 12.35 23.41 10.37
C HIS A 110 13.64 23.48 9.53
N PRO A 111 14.72 24.10 10.07
CA PRO A 111 15.94 24.37 9.30
C PRO A 111 16.71 23.11 8.87
N ASN A 112 16.47 21.96 9.52
CA ASN A 112 17.18 20.72 9.21
C ASN A 112 16.42 19.83 8.21
N PHE A 113 15.27 20.29 7.68
CA PHE A 113 14.44 19.48 6.81
C PHE A 113 13.60 20.30 5.84
N GLU A 114 13.53 19.82 4.60
CA GLU A 114 12.66 20.37 3.57
C GLU A 114 11.59 19.32 3.22
N PRO A 115 10.29 19.59 3.49
CA PRO A 115 9.21 18.64 3.22
C PRO A 115 8.86 18.67 1.73
N SER A 116 9.73 18.09 0.90
CA SER A 116 9.67 18.17 -0.57
C SER A 116 8.32 17.71 -1.16
N VAL A 117 7.71 16.67 -0.60
CA VAL A 117 6.41 16.13 -1.05
C VAL A 117 5.26 17.05 -0.69
N TYR A 118 5.24 17.59 0.53
CA TYR A 118 4.29 18.63 0.91
C TYR A 118 4.42 19.86 0.00
N ASN A 119 5.65 20.31 -0.25
CA ASN A 119 5.90 21.45 -1.14
C ASN A 119 5.48 21.16 -2.59
N ALA A 120 5.61 19.93 -3.06
CA ALA A 120 5.06 19.51 -4.35
C ALA A 120 3.52 19.55 -4.34
N THR A 121 2.88 19.09 -3.26
CA THR A 121 1.41 19.15 -3.07
C THR A 121 0.90 20.58 -3.22
N LEU A 122 1.52 21.54 -2.53
CA LEU A 122 1.17 22.96 -2.61
C LEU A 122 1.28 23.53 -4.02
N ARG A 123 2.26 23.06 -4.81
CA ARG A 123 2.46 23.50 -6.20
C ARG A 123 1.47 22.86 -7.17
N GLU A 124 1.19 21.58 -6.99
CA GLU A 124 0.47 20.77 -7.99
C GLU A 124 -1.04 20.77 -7.76
N LEU A 125 -1.51 20.73 -6.50
CA LEU A 125 -2.93 20.62 -6.19
C LEU A 125 -3.79 21.74 -6.82
N PRO A 126 -3.38 23.03 -6.80
CA PRO A 126 -4.13 24.09 -7.48
C PRO A 126 -4.27 23.86 -8.99
N LEU A 127 -3.18 23.43 -9.65
CA LEU A 127 -3.11 23.19 -11.10
C LEU A 127 -3.95 21.99 -11.57
N VAL A 128 -4.21 21.06 -10.66
CA VAL A 128 -5.09 19.90 -10.91
C VAL A 128 -6.55 20.30 -10.74
N ARG A 129 -6.85 21.14 -9.74
CA ARG A 129 -8.21 21.59 -9.43
C ARG A 129 -8.75 22.60 -10.44
N ASP A 130 -7.89 23.47 -10.97
CA ASP A 130 -8.26 24.43 -12.03
C ASP A 130 -8.33 23.78 -13.43
N GLY A 131 -7.98 22.49 -13.54
CA GLY A 131 -8.03 21.73 -14.78
C GLY A 131 -6.86 21.99 -15.74
N THR A 132 -5.84 22.73 -15.32
CA THR A 132 -4.65 23.04 -16.13
C THR A 132 -3.81 21.79 -16.42
N VAL A 133 -3.74 20.85 -15.48
CA VAL A 133 -2.96 19.61 -15.62
C VAL A 133 -3.87 18.38 -15.47
N LYS A 134 -3.85 17.50 -16.47
CA LYS A 134 -4.43 16.15 -16.40
C LYS A 134 -3.32 15.19 -16.01
N LEU A 135 -3.18 14.87 -14.72
CA LEU A 135 -2.22 13.85 -14.31
C LEU A 135 -2.65 12.48 -14.85
N LEU A 136 -1.77 11.86 -15.65
CA LEU A 136 -1.94 10.51 -16.21
C LEU A 136 -0.92 9.52 -15.66
N ASP A 137 -0.03 9.94 -14.74
CA ASP A 137 1.02 9.10 -14.16
C ASP A 137 0.75 8.84 -12.67
N ALA A 138 0.61 7.56 -12.31
CA ALA A 138 0.39 7.11 -10.94
C ALA A 138 1.52 7.51 -9.98
N PHE A 139 2.75 7.67 -10.48
CA PHE A 139 3.88 8.11 -9.65
C PHE A 139 3.90 9.61 -9.41
N GLN A 140 3.27 10.39 -10.30
CA GLN A 140 3.05 11.82 -10.09
C GLN A 140 1.80 12.09 -9.25
N LEU A 141 0.94 11.10 -9.00
CA LEU A 141 -0.18 11.24 -8.05
C LEU A 141 0.29 11.30 -6.59
N GLY A 142 1.52 10.85 -6.28
CA GLY A 142 2.04 10.75 -4.91
C GLY A 142 1.86 12.01 -4.06
N PRO A 143 2.25 13.21 -4.54
CA PRO A 143 2.00 14.48 -3.85
C PRO A 143 0.52 14.83 -3.67
N LEU A 144 -0.40 14.27 -4.45
CA LEU A 144 -1.82 14.64 -4.39
C LEU A 144 -2.64 13.72 -3.45
N LEU A 145 -2.01 12.72 -2.85
CA LEU A 145 -2.65 11.74 -1.97
C LEU A 145 -2.43 12.06 -0.50
N THR A 146 -2.92 13.22 -0.05
CA THR A 146 -2.81 13.63 1.36
C THR A 146 -3.67 12.75 2.28
N PHE A 147 -4.96 12.56 1.97
CA PHE A 147 -5.87 11.77 2.82
C PHE A 147 -6.63 10.69 2.03
N PRO A 148 -6.50 9.40 2.37
CA PRO A 148 -5.61 8.80 3.37
C PRO A 148 -4.16 8.73 2.89
N SER A 149 -3.20 8.55 3.81
CA SER A 149 -1.79 8.52 3.43
C SER A 149 -1.42 7.24 2.68
N PHE A 150 -0.94 7.39 1.44
CA PHE A 150 -0.47 6.26 0.64
C PHE A 150 0.88 5.69 1.14
N HIS A 151 1.71 6.50 1.80
CA HIS A 151 2.92 6.00 2.48
C HIS A 151 2.54 5.04 3.61
N ALA A 152 1.51 5.38 4.39
CA ALA A 152 1.04 4.52 5.46
C ALA A 152 0.44 3.21 4.93
N VAL A 153 -0.34 3.29 3.84
CA VAL A 153 -0.83 2.10 3.13
C VAL A 153 0.34 1.21 2.69
N SER A 154 1.32 1.80 2.01
CA SER A 154 2.47 1.09 1.45
C SER A 154 3.30 0.43 2.54
N ALA A 155 3.57 1.13 3.65
CA ALA A 155 4.29 0.59 4.79
C ALA A 155 3.68 -0.74 5.27
N VAL A 156 2.36 -0.76 5.46
CA VAL A 156 1.64 -1.95 5.94
C VAL A 156 1.65 -3.06 4.88
N LEU A 157 1.47 -2.73 3.61
CA LEU A 157 1.53 -3.72 2.52
C LEU A 157 2.93 -4.33 2.36
N TYR A 158 3.99 -3.53 2.56
CA TYR A 158 5.39 -4.00 2.51
C TYR A 158 5.69 -4.93 3.69
N MET A 159 5.34 -4.52 4.91
CA MET A 159 5.41 -5.36 6.09
C MET A 159 4.69 -6.69 5.90
N TRP A 160 3.51 -6.64 5.29
CA TRP A 160 2.71 -7.82 5.03
C TRP A 160 3.36 -8.72 3.98
N VAL A 161 3.69 -8.21 2.78
CA VAL A 161 4.17 -9.05 1.68
C VAL A 161 5.48 -9.75 2.01
N LEU A 162 6.39 -9.07 2.73
CA LEU A 162 7.69 -9.60 3.14
C LEU A 162 7.65 -10.44 4.43
N TRP A 163 6.53 -10.42 5.17
CA TRP A 163 6.36 -11.19 6.42
C TRP A 163 6.82 -12.66 6.35
N PRO A 164 6.54 -13.45 5.28
CA PRO A 164 6.96 -14.85 5.21
C PRO A 164 8.49 -15.03 5.13
N ILE A 165 9.23 -14.00 4.70
CA ILE A 165 10.67 -14.05 4.47
C ILE A 165 11.40 -13.72 5.79
N ARG A 166 11.64 -14.77 6.59
CA ARG A 166 12.07 -14.65 8.00
C ARG A 166 13.31 -13.79 8.24
N TRP A 167 14.26 -13.76 7.31
CA TRP A 167 15.55 -13.07 7.47
C TRP A 167 15.48 -11.56 7.17
N VAL A 168 14.48 -11.10 6.41
CA VAL A 168 14.23 -9.66 6.18
C VAL A 168 13.15 -9.09 7.09
N ARG A 169 12.26 -9.94 7.64
CA ARG A 169 11.07 -9.50 8.41
C ARG A 169 11.38 -8.44 9.47
N GLY A 170 12.40 -8.64 10.29
CA GLY A 170 12.72 -7.69 11.37
C GLY A 170 13.15 -6.33 10.84
N ILE A 171 13.98 -6.33 9.79
CA ILE A 171 14.45 -5.11 9.13
C ILE A 171 13.28 -4.39 8.45
N ASP A 172 12.46 -5.13 7.71
CA ASP A 172 11.29 -4.62 7.01
C ASP A 172 10.26 -3.99 7.96
N VAL A 173 9.92 -4.67 9.06
CA VAL A 173 9.01 -4.12 10.09
C VAL A 173 9.58 -2.86 10.71
N LEU A 174 10.86 -2.85 11.09
CA LEU A 174 11.49 -1.66 11.67
C LEU A 174 11.51 -0.50 10.67
N TRP A 175 11.95 -0.75 9.44
CA TRP A 175 12.08 0.26 8.40
C TRP A 175 10.74 0.90 8.05
N ASN A 176 9.70 0.08 7.86
CA ASN A 176 8.36 0.56 7.54
C ASN A 176 7.66 1.19 8.76
N ALA A 177 8.02 0.82 10.00
CA ALA A 177 7.53 1.51 11.19
C ALA A 177 8.15 2.92 11.31
N VAL A 178 9.43 3.06 10.96
CA VAL A 178 10.09 4.37 10.86
C VAL A 178 9.49 5.19 9.71
N MET A 179 9.18 4.58 8.57
CA MET A 179 8.47 5.26 7.47
C MET A 179 7.09 5.78 7.90
N LEU A 180 6.33 5.00 8.68
CA LEU A 180 5.05 5.45 9.27
C LEU A 180 5.25 6.67 10.18
N ALA A 181 6.27 6.65 11.04
CA ALA A 181 6.63 7.78 11.89
C ALA A 181 7.11 8.99 11.06
N ALA A 182 7.80 8.77 9.95
CA ALA A 182 8.28 9.82 9.06
C ALA A 182 7.15 10.46 8.25
N THR A 183 6.04 9.77 8.05
CA THR A 183 4.96 10.17 7.15
C THR A 183 4.35 11.55 7.45
N PRO A 184 4.01 11.91 8.71
CA PRO A 184 3.55 13.26 9.05
C PRO A 184 4.56 14.35 8.63
N ILE A 185 5.85 14.07 8.81
CA ILE A 185 6.94 15.04 8.55
C ILE A 185 7.20 15.15 7.05
N GLY A 186 7.49 14.04 6.38
CA GLY A 186 7.87 14.04 4.97
C GLY A 186 6.77 14.48 4.02
N GLY A 187 5.54 14.05 4.29
CA GLY A 187 4.37 14.35 3.46
C GLY A 187 3.56 15.56 3.92
N GLY A 188 3.84 16.10 5.10
CA GLY A 188 2.94 17.08 5.73
C GLY A 188 1.58 16.48 6.06
N HIS A 189 1.52 15.18 6.37
CA HIS A 189 0.27 14.50 6.70
C HIS A 189 -0.21 14.86 8.11
N TYR A 190 -1.52 14.93 8.27
CA TYR A 190 -2.15 14.81 9.58
C TYR A 190 -1.95 13.38 10.10
N PHE A 191 -1.93 13.20 11.42
CA PHE A 191 -1.76 11.86 11.99
C PHE A 191 -2.95 10.94 11.66
N VAL A 192 -4.16 11.50 11.59
CA VAL A 192 -5.34 10.76 11.11
C VAL A 192 -5.21 10.25 9.68
N ASP A 193 -4.44 10.92 8.80
CA ASP A 193 -4.17 10.43 7.46
C ASP A 193 -3.41 9.11 7.50
N VAL A 194 -2.45 9.00 8.43
CA VAL A 194 -1.64 7.79 8.67
C VAL A 194 -2.52 6.67 9.20
N PHE A 195 -3.36 6.94 10.20
CA PHE A 195 -4.28 5.93 10.74
C PHE A 195 -5.27 5.44 9.70
N ALA A 196 -5.85 6.34 8.90
CA ALA A 196 -6.76 5.98 7.82
C ALA A 196 -6.06 5.10 6.77
N GLY A 197 -4.81 5.40 6.42
CA GLY A 197 -4.02 4.58 5.51
C GLY A 197 -3.72 3.18 6.07
N VAL A 198 -3.36 3.08 7.35
CA VAL A 198 -3.15 1.79 8.04
C VAL A 198 -4.43 0.95 8.03
N VAL A 199 -5.57 1.54 8.38
CA VAL A 199 -6.87 0.86 8.38
C VAL A 199 -7.22 0.37 6.97
N LEU A 200 -7.04 1.22 5.95
CA LEU A 200 -7.31 0.87 4.56
C LEU A 200 -6.43 -0.31 4.09
N ALA A 201 -5.13 -0.30 4.40
CA ALA A 201 -4.24 -1.39 4.04
C ALA A 201 -4.61 -2.71 4.72
N ILE A 202 -4.93 -2.67 6.02
CA ILE A 202 -5.41 -3.85 6.74
C ILE A 202 -6.69 -4.38 6.07
N ALA A 203 -7.69 -3.53 5.84
CA ALA A 203 -8.93 -3.93 5.18
C ALA A 203 -8.70 -4.56 3.80
N SER A 204 -7.80 -3.97 2.98
CA SER A 204 -7.42 -4.52 1.68
C SER A 204 -6.78 -5.90 1.81
N ILE A 205 -5.85 -6.08 2.75
CA ILE A 205 -5.23 -7.39 3.03
C ILE A 205 -6.29 -8.44 3.37
N TRP A 206 -7.28 -8.10 4.20
CA TRP A 206 -8.38 -8.99 4.54
C TRP A 206 -9.21 -9.39 3.32
N VAL A 207 -9.56 -8.43 2.46
CA VAL A 207 -10.30 -8.68 1.21
C VAL A 207 -9.50 -9.57 0.26
N ILE A 208 -8.23 -9.25 0.02
CA ILE A 208 -7.37 -10.00 -0.90
C ILE A 208 -7.16 -11.44 -0.42
N LYS A 209 -6.90 -11.64 0.87
CA LYS A 209 -6.80 -13.00 1.45
C LYS A 209 -8.12 -13.77 1.31
N GLY A 210 -9.25 -13.10 1.50
CA GLY A 210 -10.58 -13.69 1.31
C GLY A 210 -10.83 -14.12 -0.14
N ILE A 211 -10.45 -13.31 -1.12
CA ILE A 211 -10.53 -13.65 -2.54
C ILE A 211 -9.61 -14.84 -2.85
N GLY A 212 -8.35 -14.80 -2.42
CA GLY A 212 -7.40 -15.88 -2.65
C GLY A 212 -7.81 -17.21 -2.01
N ALA A 213 -8.51 -17.18 -0.87
CA ALA A 213 -9.06 -18.37 -0.23
C ALA A 213 -10.27 -18.96 -0.98
N ARG A 214 -11.02 -18.13 -1.73
CA ARG A 214 -12.18 -18.58 -2.54
C ARG A 214 -11.81 -19.08 -3.93
N LEU A 215 -10.66 -18.67 -4.46
CA LEU A 215 -10.16 -19.10 -5.78
C LEU A 215 -9.26 -20.34 -5.71
N ALA A 216 -8.61 -20.60 -4.57
CA ALA A 216 -7.82 -21.82 -4.36
C ALA A 216 -8.61 -23.15 -4.44
N PRO A 217 -9.88 -23.25 -4.00
CA PRO A 217 -10.68 -24.48 -4.09
C PRO A 217 -10.92 -24.98 -5.52
N GLU A 218 -10.97 -24.09 -6.51
CA GLU A 218 -11.16 -24.49 -7.92
C GLU A 218 -9.89 -25.10 -8.53
N GLN A 219 -8.70 -24.56 -8.23
CA GLN A 219 -7.44 -25.07 -8.77
C GLN A 219 -7.04 -26.43 -8.20
N ASP A 220 -7.34 -26.68 -6.92
CA ASP A 220 -7.14 -28.01 -6.32
C ASP A 220 -8.15 -29.02 -6.90
N ARG A 221 -9.38 -28.60 -7.20
CA ARG A 221 -10.39 -29.44 -7.84
C ARG A 221 -10.03 -29.80 -9.28
N GLU A 222 -9.53 -28.85 -10.07
CA GLU A 222 -9.03 -29.09 -11.43
C GLU A 222 -7.76 -29.96 -11.44
N ARG A 223 -6.83 -29.79 -10.49
CA ARG A 223 -5.67 -30.70 -10.32
C ARG A 223 -6.08 -32.11 -9.97
N VAL A 224 -7.04 -32.28 -9.07
CA VAL A 224 -7.56 -33.61 -8.69
C VAL A 224 -8.24 -34.26 -9.89
N ILE A 225 -9.05 -33.51 -10.66
CA ILE A 225 -9.71 -34.01 -11.87
C ILE A 225 -8.70 -34.38 -12.96
N SER A 226 -7.65 -33.58 -13.17
CA SER A 226 -6.61 -33.90 -14.18
C SER A 226 -5.78 -35.12 -13.77
N GLN A 227 -5.44 -35.27 -12.49
CA GLN A 227 -4.76 -36.45 -11.97
C GLN A 227 -5.61 -37.72 -12.14
N ILE A 228 -6.92 -37.65 -11.86
CA ILE A 228 -7.85 -38.77 -12.06
C ILE A 228 -7.99 -39.10 -13.56
N SER A 229 -8.03 -38.10 -14.44
CA SER A 229 -8.10 -38.29 -15.90
C SER A 229 -6.82 -38.88 -16.51
N THR A 230 -5.66 -38.77 -15.84
CA THR A 230 -4.40 -39.36 -16.30
C THR A 230 -4.20 -40.82 -15.86
N VAL A 231 -5.09 -41.35 -15.02
CA VAL A 231 -5.11 -42.78 -14.69
C VAL A 231 -5.84 -43.50 -15.82
N ASP A 232 -5.09 -44.27 -16.63
CA ASP A 232 -5.63 -45.04 -17.75
C ASP A 232 -6.64 -46.10 -17.25
N PRO A 233 -7.94 -46.02 -17.65
CA PRO A 233 -8.96 -46.97 -17.22
C PRO A 233 -8.70 -48.41 -17.67
N LEU A 234 -7.81 -48.62 -18.65
CA LEU A 234 -7.52 -49.92 -19.24
C LEU A 234 -6.48 -50.75 -18.47
N ALA A 235 -5.84 -50.20 -17.43
CA ALA A 235 -4.84 -50.92 -16.64
C ALA A 235 -5.43 -51.80 -15.51
N MET A 236 -6.76 -51.84 -15.34
CA MET A 236 -7.43 -52.56 -14.23
C MET A 236 -8.21 -53.82 -14.65
N VAL A 237 -8.00 -54.34 -15.87
CA VAL A 237 -8.59 -55.63 -16.28
C VAL A 237 -7.47 -56.65 -16.50
N GLU A 238 -7.07 -57.34 -15.43
CA GLU A 238 -6.36 -58.62 -15.56
C GLU A 238 -7.34 -59.68 -16.09
N PRO A 239 -6.97 -60.48 -17.10
CA PRO A 239 -7.79 -61.60 -17.53
C PRO A 239 -7.53 -62.80 -16.62
N ASP A 240 -8.55 -63.24 -15.88
CA ASP A 240 -8.54 -64.49 -15.12
C ASP A 240 -8.28 -65.67 -16.07
N GLY A 241 -7.07 -66.21 -15.99
CA GLY A 241 -6.57 -67.31 -16.80
C GLY A 241 -6.82 -68.67 -16.14
N ASP A 242 -7.71 -69.45 -16.77
CA ASP A 242 -7.63 -70.90 -17.02
C ASP A 242 -7.17 -71.84 -15.88
N LEU A 243 -8.15 -72.48 -15.21
CA LEU A 243 -7.94 -73.67 -14.39
C LEU A 243 -8.19 -74.94 -15.22
N SER A 244 -7.11 -75.59 -15.65
CA SER A 244 -7.14 -76.96 -16.16
C SER A 244 -6.89 -77.99 -15.02
N PRO A 245 -7.45 -79.21 -15.12
CA PRO A 245 -7.51 -80.17 -14.01
C PRO A 245 -6.29 -81.08 -13.97
N GLN A 246 -5.73 -81.32 -12.78
CA GLN A 246 -4.75 -82.39 -12.57
C GLN A 246 -5.40 -83.66 -12.02
N SER A 247 -5.22 -84.73 -12.79
CA SER A 247 -5.41 -86.13 -12.42
C SER A 247 -4.26 -86.63 -11.54
N SER A 248 -4.57 -87.28 -10.41
CA SER A 248 -3.94 -88.49 -9.84
C SER A 248 -4.60 -88.83 -8.51
#